data_AF-A0A813FC65-F1
#
_entry.id   AF-A0A813FC65-F1
#
_cell.length_a   1.000
_cell.length_b   1.000
_cell.length_c   1.000
_cell.angle_alpha   90.00
_cell.angle_beta   90.00
_cell.angle_gamma   90.00
#
_symmetry.space_group_name_H-M   'P 1'
#
loop_
_entity.id
_entity.type
_entity.pdbx_description
1 polymer ?
#
loop_
_entity_poly.entity_id
_entity_poly.type
_entity_poly.pdbx_seq_one_letter_code
_entity_poly.pdbx_strand_id
1 'polypeptide(L)'
;DVAHCQCGNVFAKGLDFCNSCGSKRIDAAEEQDFGGNFRMRHVIESRIFRIFVSTVIFANTAMTGALMQQKLDELKSGNMDKANAIEGTTEIVDLCFNIFFLFELILRLSAYHRSFWRGREWKWNLFDSFLIVQWIFDQILHIAGNGVGGLTFSFIRILRILRFARVLRIIR
;
A
#
# COMPACT_ATOMS: atom_id res chain seq x y z
N ASP A 1 -27.59 2.11 27.01
CA ASP A 1 -26.95 1.68 25.74
C ASP A 1 -26.00 0.52 25.96
N VAL A 2 -26.13 -0.53 25.16
CA VAL A 2 -25.29 -1.73 25.22
C VAL A 2 -24.08 -1.50 24.32
N ALA A 3 -22.86 -1.49 24.89
CA ALA A 3 -21.65 -1.27 24.13
C ALA A 3 -21.19 -2.58 23.45
N HIS A 4 -20.99 -2.54 22.13
CA HIS A 4 -20.50 -3.67 21.35
C HIS A 4 -19.00 -3.54 21.09
N CYS A 5 -18.28 -4.66 21.19
CA CYS A 5 -16.87 -4.79 20.85
C CYS A 5 -16.70 -5.07 19.36
N GLN A 6 -15.56 -4.69 18.78
CA GLN A 6 -15.20 -4.94 17.38
C GLN A 6 -15.15 -6.43 17.00
N CYS A 7 -15.10 -7.34 17.99
CA CYS A 7 -15.22 -8.78 17.77
C CYS A 7 -16.68 -9.28 17.66
N GLY A 8 -17.67 -8.38 17.75
CA GLY A 8 -19.10 -8.71 17.71
C GLY A 8 -19.74 -9.04 19.07
N ASN A 9 -18.94 -9.21 20.12
CA ASN A 9 -19.44 -9.46 21.48
C ASN A 9 -19.84 -8.18 22.22
N VAL A 10 -20.73 -8.32 23.19
CA VAL A 10 -21.16 -7.24 24.07
C VAL A 10 -20.15 -7.05 25.22
N PHE A 11 -19.81 -5.81 25.54
CA PHE A 11 -19.09 -5.51 26.77
C PHE A 11 -19.98 -5.79 27.97
N ALA A 12 -19.50 -6.63 28.89
CA ALA A 12 -20.17 -6.85 30.16
C ALA A 12 -20.27 -5.53 30.96
N LYS A 13 -21.36 -5.36 31.71
CA LYS A 13 -21.63 -4.12 32.44
C LYS A 13 -20.49 -3.82 33.43
N GLY A 14 -19.90 -2.63 33.31
CA GLY A 14 -18.82 -2.15 34.19
C GLY A 14 -17.42 -2.66 33.85
N LEU A 15 -17.24 -3.37 32.73
CA LEU A 15 -15.92 -3.83 32.28
C LEU A 15 -15.37 -2.95 31.16
N ASP A 16 -14.12 -2.51 31.35
CA ASP A 16 -13.36 -1.71 30.38
C ASP A 16 -12.66 -2.58 29.34
N PHE A 17 -12.78 -3.90 29.40
CA PHE A 17 -12.14 -4.83 28.47
C PHE A 17 -13.12 -5.90 28.00
N CYS A 18 -12.98 -6.33 26.75
CA CYS A 18 -13.78 -7.41 26.19
C CYS A 18 -13.26 -8.76 26.69
N ASN A 19 -14.12 -9.54 27.33
CA ASN A 19 -13.76 -10.87 27.86
C ASN A 19 -13.38 -11.89 26.77
N SER A 20 -13.77 -11.67 25.52
CA SER A 20 -13.46 -12.58 24.41
C SER A 20 -12.14 -12.26 23.73
N CYS A 21 -11.85 -10.98 23.46
CA CYS A 21 -10.67 -10.57 22.67
C CYS A 21 -9.70 -9.65 23.42
N GLY A 22 -9.95 -9.34 24.69
CA GLY A 22 -9.11 -8.48 25.54
C GLY A 22 -9.06 -7.01 25.10
N SER A 23 -9.89 -6.60 24.13
CA SER A 23 -9.85 -5.24 23.60
C SER A 23 -10.49 -4.25 24.58
N LYS A 24 -9.83 -3.11 24.80
CA LYS A 24 -10.34 -2.05 25.68
C LYS A 24 -11.62 -1.44 25.11
N ARG A 25 -12.57 -1.13 25.98
CA ARG A 25 -13.78 -0.38 25.70
C ARG A 25 -13.37 1.04 25.32
N ILE A 26 -13.80 1.47 24.14
CA ILE A 26 -13.55 2.84 23.66
C ILE A 26 -14.71 3.69 24.21
N ASP A 27 -14.39 4.71 24.99
CA ASP A 27 -15.39 5.59 25.57
C ASP A 27 -15.97 6.53 24.51
N ALA A 28 -17.23 6.94 24.65
CA ALA A 28 -17.94 7.81 23.69
C ALA A 28 -17.25 9.17 23.45
N ALA A 29 -16.37 9.62 24.36
CA ALA A 29 -15.53 10.81 24.19
C ALA A 29 -14.35 10.59 23.22
N GLU A 30 -13.88 9.36 23.07
CA GLU A 30 -12.85 8.96 22.09
C GLU A 30 -13.47 8.61 20.72
N GLU A 31 -14.77 8.31 20.70
CA GLU A 31 -15.57 8.00 19.51
C GLU A 31 -15.78 9.22 18.59
N GLN A 32 -15.80 10.44 19.15
CA GLN A 32 -15.87 11.69 18.37
C GLN A 32 -14.60 12.01 17.56
N ASP A 33 -13.45 11.43 17.91
CA ASP A 33 -12.17 11.64 17.20
C ASP A 33 -11.89 10.56 16.13
N PHE A 34 -12.78 9.56 16.05
CA PHE A 34 -12.72 8.40 15.15
C PHE A 34 -13.71 8.53 13.99
N GLY A 35 -13.80 9.72 13.38
CA GLY A 35 -14.64 10.02 12.21
C GLY A 35 -14.24 9.25 10.96
N GLY A 36 -14.45 7.94 10.92
CA GLY A 36 -14.29 7.09 9.76
C GLY A 36 -15.63 6.52 9.32
N ASN A 37 -15.95 6.62 8.03
CA ASN A 37 -17.20 6.10 7.48
C ASN A 37 -17.36 4.61 7.76
N PHE A 38 -18.30 4.24 8.66
CA PHE A 38 -18.53 2.85 9.09
C PHE A 38 -18.77 1.89 7.91
N ARG A 39 -19.45 2.38 6.86
CA ARG A 39 -19.69 1.63 5.62
C ARG A 39 -18.42 1.35 4.82
N MET A 40 -17.48 2.30 4.77
CA MET A 40 -16.21 2.12 4.05
C MET A 40 -15.30 1.12 4.76
N ARG A 41 -15.29 1.12 6.10
CA ARG A 41 -14.55 0.10 6.88
C ARG A 41 -15.02 -1.31 6.58
N HIS A 42 -16.33 -1.54 6.53
CA HIS A 42 -16.90 -2.86 6.18
C HIS A 42 -16.48 -3.34 4.78
N VAL A 43 -16.40 -2.44 3.79
CA VAL A 43 -15.96 -2.79 2.43
C VAL A 43 -14.49 -3.21 2.43
N ILE A 44 -13.63 -2.44 3.10
CA ILE A 44 -12.18 -2.68 3.13
C ILE A 44 -11.81 -3.92 3.95
N GLU A 45 -12.56 -4.19 5.02
CA GLU A 45 -12.35 -5.38 5.86
C GLU A 45 -12.93 -6.65 5.25
N SER A 46 -13.73 -6.53 4.18
CA SER A 46 -14.29 -7.69 3.51
C SER A 46 -13.19 -8.60 2.97
N ARG A 47 -13.37 -9.91 3.18
CA ARG A 47 -12.45 -10.94 2.64
C ARG A 47 -12.31 -10.83 1.12
N ILE A 48 -13.40 -10.48 0.44
CA ILE A 48 -13.43 -10.32 -1.01
C ILE A 48 -12.49 -9.18 -1.45
N PHE A 49 -12.57 -8.01 -0.79
CA PHE A 49 -11.69 -6.89 -1.10
C PHE A 49 -10.22 -7.23 -0.84
N ARG A 50 -9.92 -7.89 0.29
CA ARG A 50 -8.54 -8.33 0.59
C ARG A 50 -8.00 -9.29 -0.45
N ILE A 51 -8.75 -10.35 -0.79
CA ILE A 51 -8.36 -11.32 -1.83
C ILE A 51 -8.14 -10.61 -3.17
N PHE A 52 -9.06 -9.72 -3.55
CA PHE A 52 -8.93 -8.94 -4.79
C PHE A 52 -7.62 -8.14 -4.80
N VAL A 53 -7.33 -7.38 -3.76
CA VAL A 53 -6.08 -6.62 -3.69
C VAL A 53 -4.86 -7.55 -3.73
N SER A 54 -4.88 -8.68 -3.02
CA SER A 54 -3.79 -9.67 -3.06
C SER A 54 -3.58 -10.23 -4.48
N THR A 55 -4.66 -10.50 -5.23
CA THR A 55 -4.54 -10.95 -6.63
C THR A 55 -3.92 -9.87 -7.53
N VAL A 56 -4.23 -8.60 -7.30
CA VAL A 56 -3.64 -7.47 -8.04
C VAL A 56 -2.15 -7.32 -7.71
N ILE A 57 -1.75 -7.47 -6.44
CA ILE A 57 -0.32 -7.47 -6.05
C ILE A 57 0.43 -8.62 -6.70
N PHE A 58 -0.17 -9.80 -6.73
CA PHE A 58 0.43 -10.97 -7.37
C PHE A 58 0.59 -10.75 -8.88
N ALA A 59 -0.46 -10.27 -9.56
CA ALA A 59 -0.43 -9.96 -10.98
C ALA A 59 0.64 -8.91 -11.31
N ASN A 60 0.70 -7.82 -10.54
CA ASN A 60 1.75 -6.80 -10.65
C ASN A 60 3.15 -7.42 -10.56
N THR A 61 3.40 -8.21 -9.51
CA THR A 61 4.71 -8.85 -9.28
C THR A 61 5.09 -9.79 -10.42
N ALA A 62 4.16 -10.62 -10.89
CA ALA A 62 4.39 -11.55 -11.98
C ALA A 62 4.67 -10.81 -13.30
N MET A 63 3.91 -9.76 -13.59
CA MET A 63 4.05 -8.98 -14.82
C MET A 63 5.36 -8.19 -14.85
N THR A 64 5.69 -7.46 -13.78
CA THR A 64 6.98 -6.75 -13.66
C THR A 64 8.15 -7.73 -13.72
N GLY A 65 8.02 -8.92 -13.11
CA GLY A 65 9.03 -9.98 -13.20
C GLY A 65 9.25 -10.49 -14.62
N ALA A 66 8.16 -10.80 -15.34
CA ALA A 66 8.22 -11.27 -16.72
C ALA A 66 8.82 -10.21 -17.68
N LEU A 67 8.38 -8.96 -17.56
CA LEU A 67 8.91 -7.84 -18.36
C LEU A 67 10.39 -7.59 -18.06
N MET A 68 10.80 -7.69 -16.79
CA MET A 68 12.20 -7.57 -16.42
C MET A 68 13.05 -8.67 -17.05
N GLN A 69 12.55 -9.92 -17.08
CA GLN A 69 13.25 -11.01 -17.72
C GLN A 69 13.39 -10.80 -19.24
N GLN A 70 12.31 -10.40 -19.92
CA GLN A 70 12.37 -10.04 -21.34
C GLN A 70 13.36 -8.93 -21.62
N LYS A 71 13.37 -7.87 -20.79
CA LYS A 71 14.32 -6.76 -20.91
C LYS A 71 15.76 -7.27 -20.77
N LEU A 72 16.04 -8.13 -19.80
CA LEU A 72 17.38 -8.67 -19.57
C LEU A 72 17.87 -9.53 -20.74
N ASP A 73 16.99 -10.33 -21.35
CA ASP A 73 17.34 -11.18 -22.49
C ASP A 73 17.66 -10.33 -23.74
N GLU A 74 16.88 -9.28 -24.00
CA GLU A 74 17.14 -8.36 -25.11
C GLU A 74 18.43 -7.54 -24.89
N LEU A 75 18.71 -7.10 -23.65
CA LEU A 75 19.98 -6.44 -23.30
C LEU A 75 21.19 -7.35 -23.54
N LYS A 76 21.08 -8.66 -23.24
CA LYS A 76 22.15 -9.63 -23.50
C LYS A 76 22.35 -9.91 -24.99
N SER A 77 21.28 -9.85 -25.78
CA SER A 77 21.33 -10.02 -27.23
C SER A 77 21.93 -8.80 -27.97
N GLY A 78 22.17 -7.69 -27.26
CA GLY A 78 22.64 -6.43 -27.85
C GLY A 78 21.54 -5.60 -28.51
N ASN A 79 20.27 -6.01 -28.40
CA ASN A 79 19.13 -5.30 -28.98
C ASN A 79 18.61 -4.19 -28.05
N MET A 80 19.32 -3.07 -28.05
CA MET A 80 19.02 -1.93 -27.18
C MET A 80 17.65 -1.29 -27.50
N ASP A 81 17.24 -1.26 -28.77
CA ASP A 81 15.97 -0.64 -29.18
C ASP A 81 14.76 -1.39 -28.61
N LYS A 82 14.78 -2.73 -28.66
CA LYS A 82 13.74 -3.55 -28.03
C LYS A 82 13.77 -3.43 -26.51
N ALA A 83 14.95 -3.43 -25.90
CA ALA A 83 15.08 -3.28 -24.44
C ALA A 83 14.47 -1.94 -23.95
N ASN A 84 14.64 -0.86 -24.72
CA ASN A 84 14.03 0.44 -24.44
C ASN A 84 12.50 0.42 -24.63
N ALA A 85 11.99 -0.28 -25.64
CA ALA A 85 10.55 -0.45 -25.83
C ALA A 85 9.88 -1.23 -24.66
N ILE A 86 10.56 -2.27 -24.17
CA ILE A 86 10.11 -3.04 -22.99
C ILE A 86 10.17 -2.17 -21.73
N GLU A 87 11.20 -1.33 -21.58
CA GLU A 87 11.30 -0.37 -20.47
C GLU A 87 10.11 0.59 -20.44
N GLY A 88 9.77 1.23 -21.56
CA GLY A 88 8.58 2.10 -21.63
C GLY A 88 7.28 1.34 -21.32
N THR A 89 7.16 0.09 -21.78
CA THR A 89 6.00 -0.76 -21.42
C THR A 89 5.95 -1.05 -19.92
N THR A 90 7.10 -1.32 -19.30
CA THR A 90 7.22 -1.58 -17.86
C THR A 90 6.81 -0.36 -17.05
N GLU A 91 7.22 0.85 -17.48
CA GLU A 91 6.85 2.10 -16.81
C GLU A 91 5.34 2.33 -16.81
N ILE A 92 4.66 2.09 -17.93
CA ILE A 92 3.20 2.24 -18.04
C ILE A 92 2.48 1.23 -17.14
N VAL A 93 2.92 -0.03 -17.14
CA VAL A 93 2.35 -1.08 -16.31
C VAL A 93 2.51 -0.77 -14.83
N ASP A 94 3.72 -0.41 -14.40
CA ASP A 94 4.01 -0.01 -13.03
C ASP A 94 3.17 1.22 -12.63
N LEU A 95 3.01 2.21 -13.52
CA LEU A 95 2.15 3.38 -13.28
C LEU A 95 0.70 2.95 -13.00
N CYS A 96 0.11 2.09 -13.82
CA CYS A 96 -1.26 1.62 -13.64
C CYS A 96 -1.45 0.93 -12.28
N PHE A 97 -0.56 0.02 -11.90
CA PHE A 97 -0.65 -0.67 -10.61
C PHE A 97 -0.42 0.27 -9.42
N ASN A 98 0.52 1.22 -9.51
CA ASN A 98 0.76 2.17 -8.43
C ASN A 98 -0.41 3.12 -8.23
N ILE A 99 -1.06 3.57 -9.31
CA ILE A 99 -2.30 4.34 -9.23
C ILE A 99 -3.37 3.53 -8.49
N PHE A 100 -3.55 2.24 -8.83
CA PHE A 100 -4.49 1.38 -8.12
C PHE A 100 -4.17 1.28 -6.61
N PHE A 101 -2.91 1.06 -6.24
CA PHE A 101 -2.52 1.00 -4.82
C PHE A 101 -2.64 2.34 -4.11
N LEU A 102 -2.43 3.46 -4.81
CA LEU A 102 -2.70 4.80 -4.29
C LEU A 102 -4.18 4.95 -3.97
N PHE A 103 -5.08 4.53 -4.87
CA PHE A 103 -6.52 4.52 -4.61
C PHE A 103 -6.89 3.63 -3.42
N GLU A 104 -6.35 2.41 -3.36
CA GLU A 104 -6.55 1.50 -2.22
C GLU A 104 -6.11 2.14 -0.88
N LEU A 105 -4.96 2.82 -0.88
CA LEU A 105 -4.42 3.53 0.27
C LEU A 105 -5.32 4.71 0.69
N ILE A 106 -5.79 5.50 -0.26
CA ILE A 106 -6.71 6.62 -0.01
C ILE A 106 -8.01 6.10 0.59
N LEU A 107 -8.58 5.02 0.04
CA LEU A 107 -9.79 4.39 0.60
C LEU A 107 -9.56 3.94 2.05
N ARG A 108 -8.41 3.31 2.33
CA ARG A 108 -8.03 2.94 3.71
C ARG A 108 -7.88 4.16 4.61
N LEU A 109 -7.25 5.22 4.13
CA LEU A 109 -7.07 6.45 4.89
C LEU A 109 -8.42 7.11 5.22
N SER A 110 -9.35 7.19 4.25
CA SER A 110 -10.71 7.71 4.43
C SER A 110 -11.60 6.82 5.30
N ALA A 111 -11.31 5.52 5.40
CA ALA A 111 -12.04 4.63 6.28
C ALA A 111 -11.52 4.69 7.72
N TYR A 112 -10.20 4.70 7.91
CA TYR A 112 -9.58 4.56 9.23
C TYR A 112 -9.18 5.89 9.89
N HIS A 113 -9.00 6.98 9.14
CA HIS A 113 -8.58 8.30 9.64
C HIS A 113 -7.45 8.21 10.68
N ARG A 114 -7.67 8.63 11.94
CA ARG A 114 -6.66 8.56 13.01
C ARG A 114 -6.28 7.13 13.40
N SER A 115 -7.16 6.15 13.19
CA SER A 115 -6.87 4.72 13.39
C SER A 115 -5.85 4.18 12.40
N PHE A 116 -5.71 4.81 11.24
CA PHE A 116 -4.76 4.39 10.21
C PHE A 116 -3.31 4.37 10.76
N TRP A 117 -2.99 5.32 11.64
CA TRP A 117 -1.66 5.53 12.22
C TRP A 117 -1.45 4.91 13.61
N ARG A 118 -2.53 4.50 14.30
CA ARG A 118 -2.48 3.99 15.69
C ARG A 118 -3.12 2.61 15.88
N GLY A 119 -3.76 2.06 14.85
CA GLY A 119 -4.39 0.73 14.86
C GLY A 119 -3.39 -0.41 14.78
N ARG A 120 -3.81 -1.66 14.93
CA ARG A 120 -2.92 -2.85 14.92
C ARG A 120 -2.05 -2.94 13.65
N GLU A 121 -2.60 -2.53 12.52
CA GLU A 121 -1.95 -2.57 11.19
C GLU A 121 -1.16 -1.29 10.86
N TRP A 122 -0.93 -0.40 11.83
CA TRP A 122 -0.31 0.91 11.58
C TRP A 122 1.06 0.83 10.90
N LYS A 123 1.86 -0.19 11.22
CA LYS A 123 3.18 -0.40 10.61
C LYS A 123 3.07 -0.71 9.11
N TRP A 124 2.11 -1.56 8.74
CA TRP A 124 1.85 -1.91 7.35
C TRP A 124 1.26 -0.75 6.56
N ASN A 125 0.34 0.00 7.18
CA ASN A 125 -0.22 1.22 6.60
C ASN A 125 0.83 2.31 6.38
N LEU A 126 1.78 2.47 7.32
CA LEU A 126 2.91 3.38 7.20
C LEU A 126 3.86 2.93 6.09
N PHE A 127 4.18 1.65 6.01
CA PHE A 127 5.00 1.08 4.95
C PHE A 127 4.36 1.28 3.57
N ASP A 128 3.07 1.00 3.43
CA ASP A 128 2.33 1.21 2.18
C ASP A 128 2.34 2.69 1.76
N SER A 129 2.11 3.60 2.72
CA SER A 129 2.21 5.05 2.50
C SER A 129 3.61 5.45 2.02
N PHE A 130 4.64 4.95 2.68
CA PHE A 130 6.03 5.22 2.29
C PHE A 130 6.32 4.77 0.86
N LEU A 131 5.89 3.56 0.47
CA LEU A 131 6.10 3.05 -0.89
C LEU A 131 5.40 3.90 -1.96
N ILE A 132 4.22 4.45 -1.66
CA ILE A 132 3.51 5.34 -2.59
C ILE A 132 4.21 6.70 -2.68
N VAL A 133 4.65 7.28 -1.57
CA VAL A 133 5.42 8.54 -1.57
C VAL A 133 6.74 8.37 -2.32
N GLN A 134 7.45 7.28 -2.05
CA GLN A 134 8.68 6.90 -2.74
C GLN A 134 8.47 6.84 -4.26
N TRP A 135 7.39 6.22 -4.70
CA TRP A 135 7.05 6.13 -6.12
C TRP A 135 6.72 7.49 -6.74
N ILE A 136 5.90 8.32 -6.08
CA ILE A 136 5.58 9.67 -6.55
C ILE A 136 6.86 10.49 -6.71
N PHE A 137 7.76 10.41 -5.73
CA PHE A 137 9.05 11.09 -5.80
C PHE A 137 9.90 10.63 -6.98
N ASP A 138 9.96 9.32 -7.23
CA ASP A 138 10.65 8.74 -8.39
C ASP A 138 10.06 9.26 -9.72
N GLN A 139 8.73 9.36 -9.84
CA GLN A 139 8.07 9.92 -11.02
C GLN A 139 8.35 11.42 -11.20
N ILE A 140 8.37 12.19 -10.12
CA ILE A 140 8.71 13.62 -10.17
C ILE A 140 10.15 13.81 -10.64
N LEU A 141 11.09 13.02 -10.12
CA LEU A 141 12.49 13.06 -10.54
C LEU A 141 12.65 12.68 -12.02
N HIS A 142 11.88 11.71 -12.51
CA HIS A 142 11.88 11.32 -13.91
C HIS A 142 11.43 12.48 -14.82
N ILE A 143 10.38 13.21 -14.42
CA ILE A 143 9.84 14.34 -15.19
C ILE A 143 10.73 15.59 -15.09
N ALA A 144 11.33 15.85 -13.93
CA ALA A 144 12.14 17.05 -13.69
C ALA A 144 13.48 17.06 -14.46
N GLY A 145 13.87 15.93 -15.06
CA GLY A 145 15.15 15.76 -15.74
C GLY A 145 16.32 15.73 -14.76
N ASN A 146 17.41 15.06 -15.14
CA ASN A 146 18.62 14.79 -14.34
C ASN A 146 19.44 16.05 -13.95
N GLY A 147 18.82 17.20 -13.67
CA GLY A 147 19.47 18.49 -13.42
C GLY A 147 19.96 18.73 -11.99
N VAL A 148 19.72 17.83 -11.05
CA VAL A 148 20.23 17.96 -9.67
C VAL A 148 21.46 17.06 -9.53
N GLY A 149 22.61 17.65 -9.24
CA GLY A 149 23.92 16.96 -9.26
C GLY A 149 24.13 15.91 -8.16
N GLY A 150 25.04 14.97 -8.43
CA GLY A 150 25.83 14.16 -7.48
C GLY A 150 25.08 13.27 -6.48
N LEU A 151 24.33 13.87 -5.56
CA LEU A 151 23.57 13.18 -4.51
C LEU A 151 22.40 12.37 -5.10
N THR A 152 21.82 12.85 -6.20
CA THR A 152 20.68 12.24 -6.90
C THR A 152 21.00 10.83 -7.38
N PHE A 153 22.24 10.52 -7.78
CA PHE A 153 22.61 9.18 -8.26
C PHE A 153 22.50 8.09 -7.20
N SER A 154 22.84 8.39 -5.94
CA SER A 154 22.75 7.43 -4.84
C SER A 154 21.30 7.22 -4.38
N PHE A 155 20.52 8.31 -4.28
CA PHE A 155 19.11 8.21 -3.93
C PHE A 155 18.30 7.52 -5.04
N ILE A 156 18.51 7.84 -6.31
CA ILE A 156 17.88 7.15 -7.45
C ILE A 156 18.17 5.63 -7.40
N ARG A 157 19.38 5.21 -7.03
CA ARG A 157 19.71 3.79 -6.86
C ARG A 157 18.88 3.11 -5.77
N ILE A 158 18.65 3.79 -4.64
CA ILE A 158 17.82 3.26 -3.55
C ILE A 158 16.35 3.18 -3.97
N LEU A 159 15.82 4.23 -4.63
CA LEU A 159 14.44 4.25 -5.15
C LEU A 159 14.18 3.07 -6.10
N ARG A 160 15.16 2.75 -6.96
CA ARG A 160 15.13 1.59 -7.86
C ARG A 160 15.14 0.23 -7.15
N ILE A 161 15.62 0.14 -5.91
CA ILE A 161 15.56 -1.09 -5.11
C ILE A 161 14.22 -1.16 -4.36
N LEU A 162 13.74 -0.01 -3.86
CA LEU A 162 12.49 0.09 -3.11
C LEU A 162 11.26 -0.30 -3.93
N ARG A 163 11.29 -0.20 -5.27
CA ARG A 163 10.21 -0.74 -6.12
C ARG A 163 9.99 -2.25 -5.92
N PHE A 164 11.02 -3.02 -5.56
CA PHE A 164 10.89 -4.45 -5.26
C PHE A 164 10.35 -4.72 -3.86
N ALA A 165 10.48 -3.76 -2.94
CA ALA A 165 9.89 -3.87 -1.61
C ALA A 165 8.35 -3.92 -1.66
N ARG A 166 7.74 -3.55 -2.79
CA ARG A 166 6.30 -3.73 -3.04
C ARG A 166 5.84 -5.19 -2.96
N VAL A 167 6.72 -6.16 -3.21
CA VAL A 167 6.40 -7.60 -3.06
C VAL A 167 6.10 -7.96 -1.61
N LEU A 168 6.66 -7.24 -0.64
CA LEU A 168 6.40 -7.45 0.78
C LEU A 168 4.93 -7.18 1.15
N ARG A 169 4.18 -6.47 0.30
CA ARG A 169 2.73 -6.29 0.46
C ARG A 169 1.94 -7.59 0.37
N ILE A 170 2.52 -8.68 -0.13
CA ILE A 170 1.88 -10.00 -0.15
C ILE A 170 1.81 -10.59 1.27
N ILE A 171 2.73 -10.21 2.16
CA ILE A 171 2.87 -10.80 3.50
C ILE A 171 1.84 -10.23 4.50
N ARG A 172 1.16 -9.13 4.14
CA ARG A 172 0.18 -8.45 4.99
C ARG A 172 -1.20 -9.09 4.98
#